data_AF-A0A9D8XXZ3-F1
#
_entry.id   AF-A0A9D8XXZ3-F1
#
_cell.length_a   1.000
_cell.length_b   1.000
_cell.length_c   1.000
_cell.angle_alpha   90.00
_cell.angle_beta   90.00
_cell.angle_gamma   90.00
#
_symmetry.space_group_name_H-M   'P 1'
#
loop_
_entity.id
_entity.type
_entity.pdbx_description
1 polymer ?
#
loop_
_entity_poly.entity_id
_entity_poly.type
_entity_poly.pdbx_seq_one_letter_code
_entity_poly.pdbx_strand_id
1 'polypeptide(L)' 'MKIGVQVYSVRDAAEKDFMGTMKEIKKMGYDGVELAGAYGLSAEEIRRDLAEVGLTAISAHV' A
#
# COMPACT_ATOMS: atom_id res chain seq x y z
N MET A 1 0.33 -17.13 9.45
CA MET A 1 -0.77 -16.16 9.54
C MET A 1 -0.35 -14.91 8.80
N LYS A 2 -1.17 -14.36 7.89
CA LYS A 2 -0.82 -13.14 7.16
C LYS A 2 -1.45 -11.93 7.84
N ILE A 3 -0.72 -10.81 7.94
CA ILE A 3 -1.21 -9.59 8.59
C ILE A 3 -1.26 -8.43 7.58
N GLY A 4 -2.42 -7.78 7.50
CA GLY A 4 -2.64 -6.59 6.68
C GLY A 4 -2.70 -5.32 7.52
N VAL A 5 -2.45 -4.17 6.87
CA VAL A 5 -2.64 -2.84 7.47
C VAL A 5 -3.50 -1.96 6.57
N GLN A 6 -4.39 -1.17 7.19
CA GLN A 6 -5.14 -0.15 6.47
C GLN A 6 -4.27 1.11 6.28
N VAL A 7 -4.07 1.53 5.03
CA VAL A 7 -3.15 2.63 4.67
C VAL A 7 -3.66 3.98 5.19
N TYR A 8 -4.94 4.11 5.55
CA TYR A 8 -5.53 5.36 6.06
C TYR A 8 -4.73 5.99 7.23
N SER A 9 -4.18 5.17 8.12
CA SER A 9 -3.37 5.62 9.27
C SER A 9 -2.06 6.30 8.86
N VAL A 10 -1.57 6.04 7.64
CA VAL A 10 -0.33 6.60 7.08
C VAL A 10 -0.59 7.32 5.73
N ARG A 11 -1.84 7.71 5.47
CA ARG A 11 -2.27 8.27 4.16
C ARG A 11 -1.46 9.50 3.74
N ASP A 12 -1.09 10.38 4.69
CA ASP A 12 -0.35 11.60 4.40
C ASP A 12 1.10 11.29 3.95
N ALA A 13 1.66 10.14 4.37
CA ALA A 13 2.94 9.65 3.87
C ALA A 13 2.77 8.99 2.50
N ALA A 14 1.73 8.16 2.34
CA ALA A 14 1.41 7.51 1.08
C ALA A 14 1.08 8.50 -0.05
N GLU A 15 0.44 9.63 0.27
CA GLU A 15 0.13 10.70 -0.69
C GLU A 15 1.39 11.43 -1.18
N LYS A 16 2.44 11.51 -0.33
CA LYS A 16 3.72 12.15 -0.70
C LYS A 16 4.65 11.19 -1.44
N ASP A 17 4.70 9.94 -0.99
CA ASP A 17 5.54 8.88 -1.54
C ASP A 17 4.90 7.52 -1.29
N PHE A 18 4.04 7.08 -2.22
CA PHE A 18 3.34 5.81 -2.13
C PHE A 18 4.32 4.65 -2.05
N MET A 19 5.28 4.58 -2.99
CA MET A 19 6.22 3.47 -3.08
C MET A 19 7.13 3.37 -1.86
N GLY A 20 7.67 4.50 -1.37
CA GLY A 20 8.45 4.55 -0.15
C GLY A 20 7.65 4.10 1.07
N THR A 21 6.39 4.55 1.17
CA THR A 21 5.49 4.13 2.27
C THR A 21 5.23 2.62 2.24
N MET A 22 4.95 2.05 1.07
CA MET A 22 4.73 0.60 0.92
C MET A 22 5.98 -0.20 1.29
N LYS A 23 7.18 0.26 0.91
CA LYS A 23 8.45 -0.38 1.28
C LYS A 23 8.65 -0.42 2.80
N GLU A 24 8.37 0.67 3.51
CA GLU A 24 8.48 0.69 4.97
C GLU A 24 7.41 -0.21 5.63
N ILE A 25 6.17 -0.24 5.12
CA ILE A 25 5.15 -1.19 5.57
C ILE A 25 5.64 -2.64 5.43
N LYS A 26 6.23 -3.00 4.30
CA LYS A 26 6.77 -4.34 4.10
C LYS A 26 7.90 -4.67 5.07
N LYS A 27 8.80 -3.72 5.30
CA LYS A 27 9.92 -3.83 6.25
C LYS A 27 9.46 -3.98 7.70
N MET A 28 8.32 -3.40 8.06
CA MET A 28 7.67 -3.62 9.37
C MET A 28 7.08 -5.04 9.53
N GLY A 29 7.03 -5.83 8.46
CA GLY A 29 6.60 -7.23 8.50
C GLY A 29 5.16 -7.47 8.05
N TYR A 30 4.48 -6.46 7.48
CA TYR A 30 3.14 -6.65 6.93
C TYR A 30 3.16 -7.40 5.60
N ASP A 31 2.11 -8.18 5.35
CA ASP A 31 1.93 -9.00 4.15
C ASP A 31 1.02 -8.36 3.11
N GLY A 32 0.21 -7.39 3.53
CA GLY A 32 -0.73 -6.73 2.64
C GLY A 32 -1.23 -5.41 3.17
N VAL A 33 -1.94 -4.70 2.29
CA VAL A 33 -2.46 -3.37 2.54
C VAL A 33 -3.92 -3.28 2.09
N GLU A 34 -4.72 -2.59 2.89
CA GLU A 34 -6.02 -2.07 2.45
C GLU A 34 -5.84 -0.60 2.04
N LEU A 35 -6.09 -0.31 0.77
CA LEU A 35 -5.88 1.01 0.18
C LEU A 35 -6.99 1.98 0.63
N ALA A 36 -6.62 3.22 0.89
CA ALA A 36 -7.54 4.31 1.23
C ALA A 36 -7.36 5.45 0.20
N GLY A 37 -7.85 5.20 -1.01
CA GLY A 37 -7.66 6.05 -2.20
C GLY A 37 -6.62 5.52 -3.17
N ALA A 38 -6.50 6.21 -4.31
CA ALA A 38 -5.57 5.85 -5.39
C ALA A 38 -4.25 6.64 -5.37
N TYR A 39 -4.11 7.63 -4.48
CA TYR A 39 -2.88 8.44 -4.32
C TYR A 39 -2.35 9.05 -5.63
N GLY A 40 -3.24 9.42 -6.55
CA GLY A 40 -2.88 9.97 -7.85
C GLY A 40 -2.35 8.94 -8.87
N LEU A 41 -2.33 7.66 -8.53
CA LEU A 41 -1.86 6.56 -9.36
C LEU A 41 -3.02 5.83 -10.04
N SER A 42 -2.76 5.24 -11.20
CA SER A 42 -3.67 4.28 -11.82
C SER A 42 -3.68 2.95 -11.05
N ALA A 43 -4.76 2.19 -11.21
CA ALA A 43 -4.86 0.85 -10.61
C ALA A 43 -3.73 -0.09 -11.09
N GLU A 44 -3.23 0.08 -12.32
CA GLU A 44 -2.12 -0.70 -12.87
C GLU A 44 -0.79 -0.35 -12.17
N GLU A 45 -0.52 0.94 -11.96
CA GLU A 45 0.67 1.41 -11.23
C GLU A 45 0.65 0.91 -9.79
N ILE A 46 -0.48 1.04 -9.08
CA ILE A 46 -0.63 0.53 -7.72
C ILE A 46 -0.36 -0.98 -7.69
N ARG A 47 -0.94 -1.74 -8.63
CA ARG A 47 -0.75 -3.20 -8.70
C ARG A 47 0.72 -3.56 -8.94
N ARG A 48 1.40 -2.86 -9.85
CA ARG A 48 2.81 -3.06 -10.16
C ARG A 48 3.66 -2.78 -8.92
N ASP A 49 3.46 -1.64 -8.29
CA ASP A 49 4.28 -1.18 -7.17
C ASP A 49 4.09 -2.10 -5.95
N LEU A 50 2.87 -2.51 -5.64
CA LEU A 50 2.60 -3.48 -4.57
C LEU A 50 3.24 -4.86 -4.87
N ALA A 51 3.20 -5.30 -6.12
CA ALA A 51 3.86 -6.54 -6.53
C ALA A 51 5.39 -6.46 -6.40
N GLU A 52 5.99 -5.32 -6.78
CA GLU A 52 7.43 -5.08 -6.64
C GLU A 52 7.86 -5.07 -5.17
N VAL A 53 7.05 -4.47 -4.28
CA VAL A 53 7.31 -4.46 -2.83
C VAL A 53 7.04 -5.83 -2.18
N GLY A 54 6.23 -6.68 -2.80
CA GLY A 54 5.80 -7.95 -2.21
C GLY A 54 4.70 -7.79 -1.16
N LEU A 55 3.80 -6.81 -1.38
CA LEU A 55 2.58 -6.60 -0.60
C LEU A 55 1.35 -7.03 -1.40
N THR A 56 0.38 -7.64 -0.72
CA THR A 56 -0.92 -7.98 -1.31
C THR A 56 -1.91 -6.84 -1.12
N ALA A 57 -2.56 -6.38 -2.19
CA ALA A 57 -3.74 -5.54 -2.07
C ALA A 57 -4.91 -6.38 -1.53
N ILE A 58 -5.41 -6.08 -0.33
CA ILE A 58 -6.46 -6.84 0.34
C ILE A 58 -7.84 -6.32 -0.07
N SER A 59 -8.02 -5.01 -0.03
CA SER A 59 -9.22 -4.27 -0.40
C SER A 59 -8.83 -2.83 -0.72
N ALA A 60 -9.77 -2.08 -1.30
CA ALA A 60 -9.62 -0.65 -1.52
C ALA A 60 -10.93 0.06 -1.20
N HIS A 61 -10.84 1.15 -0.44
CA HIS A 61 -11.85 2.20 -0.45
C HIS A 61 -11.35 3.32 -1.35
N VAL A 62 -12.16 3.68 -2.35
CA VAL A 62 -11.88 4.74 -3.34
C VAL A 62 -12.95 5.82 -3.30
#